data_AF-A0A2K8NUQ3-F1
#
_entry.id   AF-A0A2K8NUQ3-F1
#
_cell.length_a   1.000
_cell.length_b   1.000
_cell.length_c   1.000
_cell.angle_alpha   90.00
_cell.angle_beta   90.00
_cell.angle_gamma   90.00
#
_symmetry.space_group_name_H-M   'P 1'
#
loop_
_entity.id
_entity.type
_entity.pdbx_description
1 polymer ?
#
loop_
_entity_poly.entity_id
_entity_poly.type
_entity_poly.pdbx_seq_one_letter_code
_entity_poly.pdbx_strand_id
1 'polypeptide(L)'
;MKKDNIRASLKKYRASQKQVHAQEVEEILQDTYDASDQNAKVYFYRQNKKLRWWGWVLPWVFALVATGLSFLIGWLLYNDVNLNGINGGWHGVGWVSLSFLIAFVFAYMVLSWFRNRAAAKYFNHKARRYQYTLTEWEAKIIVWKKIVFLTCLPLILVTGLTIGLL
;
A
#
# COMPACT_ATOMS: atom_id res chain seq x y z
N MET A 1 34.92 -5.67 -42.40
CA MET A 1 35.73 -5.96 -41.20
C MET A 1 35.46 -5.04 -39.99
N LYS A 2 35.23 -3.73 -40.13
CA LYS A 2 35.05 -2.82 -38.97
C LYS A 2 33.72 -3.03 -38.19
N LYS A 3 32.64 -3.43 -38.88
CA LYS A 3 31.27 -3.56 -38.32
C LYS A 3 31.11 -4.78 -37.39
N ASP A 4 31.77 -5.89 -37.70
CA ASP A 4 31.68 -7.14 -36.94
C ASP A 4 32.43 -7.05 -35.60
N ASN A 5 33.57 -6.37 -35.57
CA ASN A 5 34.32 -6.07 -34.35
C ASN A 5 33.54 -5.13 -33.40
N ILE A 6 32.76 -4.18 -33.95
CA ILE A 6 31.88 -3.31 -33.15
C ILE A 6 30.71 -4.11 -32.56
N ARG A 7 30.09 -5.01 -33.33
CA ARG A 7 29.02 -5.88 -32.81
C ARG A 7 29.51 -6.82 -31.71
N ALA A 8 30.69 -7.42 -31.90
CA ALA A 8 31.29 -8.32 -30.92
C ALA A 8 31.68 -7.59 -29.61
N SER A 9 32.26 -6.39 -29.71
CA SER A 9 32.59 -5.56 -28.53
C SER A 9 31.33 -5.09 -27.79
N LEU A 10 30.28 -4.65 -28.51
CA LEU A 10 29.00 -4.31 -27.89
C LEU A 10 28.34 -5.50 -27.18
N LYS A 11 28.43 -6.71 -27.77
CA LYS A 11 27.93 -7.93 -27.14
C LYS A 11 28.69 -8.27 -25.85
N LYS A 12 30.02 -8.15 -25.87
CA LYS A 12 30.87 -8.33 -24.68
C LYS A 12 30.56 -7.29 -23.60
N TYR A 13 30.40 -6.03 -23.97
CA TYR A 13 30.06 -4.95 -23.04
C TYR A 13 28.68 -5.15 -22.39
N ARG A 14 27.68 -5.58 -23.16
CA ARG A 14 26.35 -5.94 -22.60
C ARG A 14 26.42 -7.14 -21.65
N ALA A 15 27.28 -8.11 -21.95
CA ALA A 15 27.47 -9.27 -21.09
C ALA A 15 28.17 -8.87 -19.77
N SER A 16 29.21 -8.03 -19.82
CA SER A 16 29.88 -7.54 -18.62
C SER A 16 28.96 -6.68 -17.75
N GLN A 17 28.15 -5.80 -18.35
CA GLN A 17 27.15 -5.02 -17.60
C GLN A 17 26.13 -5.90 -16.88
N LYS A 18 25.68 -6.99 -17.51
CA LYS A 18 24.78 -7.95 -16.87
C LYS A 18 25.44 -8.69 -15.69
N GLN A 19 26.71 -9.03 -15.83
CA GLN A 19 27.47 -9.70 -14.75
C GLN A 19 27.68 -8.76 -13.57
N VAL A 20 28.08 -7.51 -13.81
CA VAL A 20 28.25 -6.50 -12.75
C VAL A 20 26.93 -6.28 -12.02
N HIS A 21 25.83 -6.08 -12.76
CA HIS A 21 24.51 -5.92 -12.16
C HIS A 21 24.08 -7.14 -11.33
N ALA A 22 24.36 -8.36 -11.80
CA ALA A 22 24.05 -9.57 -11.04
C ALA A 22 24.87 -9.66 -9.74
N GLN A 23 26.14 -9.24 -9.77
CA GLN A 23 26.99 -9.19 -8.58
C GLN A 23 26.48 -8.15 -7.56
N GLU A 24 26.14 -6.94 -8.00
CA GLU A 24 25.55 -5.90 -7.13
C GLU A 24 24.26 -6.41 -6.45
N VAL A 25 23.41 -7.08 -7.22
CA VAL A 25 22.12 -7.61 -6.75
C VAL A 25 22.32 -8.77 -5.75
N GLU A 26 23.38 -9.54 -5.88
CA GLU A 26 23.74 -10.62 -4.96
C GLU A 26 24.36 -10.07 -3.67
N GLU A 27 25.23 -9.07 -3.77
CA GLU A 27 25.83 -8.39 -2.61
C GLU A 27 24.75 -7.79 -1.70
N ILE A 28 23.75 -7.11 -2.29
CA ILE A 28 22.62 -6.56 -1.52
C ILE A 28 21.81 -7.67 -0.83
N LEU A 29 21.66 -8.85 -1.44
CA LEU A 29 20.98 -9.97 -0.78
C LEU A 29 21.77 -10.48 0.41
N GLN A 30 23.07 -10.71 0.21
CA GLN A 30 23.94 -11.23 1.26
C GLN A 30 23.95 -10.28 2.45
N ASP A 31 24.04 -8.96 2.22
CA ASP A 31 23.96 -7.98 3.31
C ASP A 31 22.58 -7.95 4.00
N THR A 32 21.50 -8.17 3.24
CA THR A 32 20.14 -8.14 3.78
C THR A 32 19.79 -9.41 4.56
N TYR A 33 20.22 -10.58 4.07
CA TYR A 33 19.75 -11.88 4.55
C TYR A 33 20.85 -12.76 5.16
N ASP A 34 22.12 -12.58 4.86
CA ASP A 34 23.20 -13.46 5.30
C ASP A 34 24.23 -12.75 6.19
N ALA A 35 24.05 -11.45 6.44
CA ALA A 35 24.92 -10.68 7.31
C ALA A 35 24.89 -11.20 8.76
N SER A 36 26.03 -11.07 9.46
CA SER A 36 26.15 -11.50 10.88
C SER A 36 25.14 -10.82 11.81
N ASP A 37 24.61 -9.66 11.43
CA ASP A 37 23.60 -8.89 12.17
C ASP A 37 22.15 -9.18 11.73
N GLN A 38 21.92 -10.13 10.81
CA GLN A 38 20.60 -10.48 10.27
C GLN A 38 19.58 -10.76 11.38
N ASN A 39 19.96 -11.51 12.42
CA ASN A 39 19.06 -11.80 13.54
C ASN A 39 18.58 -10.54 14.25
N ALA A 40 19.46 -9.56 14.44
CA ALA A 40 19.11 -8.27 15.01
C ALA A 40 18.19 -7.48 14.07
N LYS A 41 18.54 -7.37 12.78
CA LYS A 41 17.71 -6.71 11.74
C LYS A 41 16.30 -7.31 11.70
N VAL A 42 16.17 -8.63 11.70
CA VAL A 42 14.89 -9.34 11.71
C VAL A 42 14.10 -9.09 13.00
N TYR A 43 14.77 -9.10 14.16
CA TYR A 43 14.13 -8.81 15.44
C TYR A 43 13.55 -7.39 15.47
N PHE A 44 14.36 -6.38 15.14
CA PHE A 44 13.91 -4.98 15.10
C PHE A 44 12.80 -4.77 14.08
N TYR A 45 12.92 -5.38 12.89
CA TYR A 45 11.89 -5.32 11.87
C TYR A 45 10.56 -5.92 12.36
N ARG A 46 10.59 -7.07 13.04
CA ARG A 46 9.38 -7.70 13.62
C ARG A 46 8.74 -6.81 14.69
N GLN A 47 9.54 -6.20 15.56
CA GLN A 47 9.04 -5.27 16.58
C GLN A 47 8.39 -4.04 15.95
N ASN A 48 9.03 -3.44 14.95
CA ASN A 48 8.52 -2.25 14.27
C ASN A 48 7.29 -2.52 13.40
N LYS A 49 7.14 -3.73 12.86
CA LYS A 49 5.98 -4.17 12.05
C LYS A 49 4.74 -4.51 12.89
N LYS A 50 4.89 -4.65 14.20
CA LYS A 50 3.79 -4.98 15.11
C LYS A 50 2.89 -3.78 15.31
N LEU A 51 1.57 -4.00 15.29
CA LEU A 51 0.61 -2.95 15.63
C LEU A 51 0.76 -2.65 17.12
N ARG A 52 1.09 -1.41 17.45
CA ARG A 52 1.03 -0.89 18.81
C ARG A 52 -0.43 -0.59 19.18
N TRP A 53 -0.70 -0.33 20.46
CA TRP A 53 -2.05 -0.03 20.95
C TRP A 53 -2.74 1.08 20.14
N TRP A 54 -2.03 2.14 19.78
CA TRP A 54 -2.57 3.24 18.96
C TRP A 54 -3.01 2.79 17.57
N GLY A 55 -2.33 1.79 17.00
CA GLY A 55 -2.69 1.23 15.70
C GLY A 55 -4.00 0.45 15.72
N TRP A 56 -4.46 0.03 16.90
CA TRP A 56 -5.78 -0.60 17.08
C TRP A 56 -6.88 0.43 17.30
N VAL A 57 -6.56 1.59 17.86
CA VAL A 57 -7.51 2.68 18.11
C VAL A 57 -7.78 3.51 16.84
N LEU A 58 -6.74 3.79 16.05
CA LEU A 58 -6.86 4.63 14.85
C LEU A 58 -7.92 4.15 13.82
N PRO A 59 -8.05 2.84 13.52
CA PRO A 59 -9.08 2.37 12.60
C PRO A 59 -10.50 2.78 13.01
N TRP A 60 -10.79 2.71 14.32
CA TRP A 60 -12.10 3.12 14.85
C TRP A 60 -12.30 4.62 14.76
N VAL A 61 -11.27 5.41 15.07
CA VAL A 61 -11.33 6.88 14.95
C VAL A 61 -11.59 7.28 13.50
N PHE A 62 -10.85 6.72 12.54
CA PHE A 62 -11.05 7.01 11.12
C PHE A 62 -12.41 6.56 10.62
N ALA A 63 -12.88 5.39 11.04
CA ALA A 63 -14.21 4.91 10.70
C ALA A 63 -15.30 5.85 11.25
N LEU A 64 -15.23 6.23 12.53
CA LEU A 64 -16.19 7.14 13.14
C LEU A 64 -16.21 8.50 12.45
N VAL A 65 -15.05 9.07 12.13
CA VAL A 65 -14.96 10.35 11.42
C VAL A 65 -15.55 10.24 10.02
N ALA A 66 -15.17 9.22 9.25
CA ALA A 66 -15.70 9.01 7.90
C ALA A 66 -17.21 8.75 7.91
N THR A 67 -17.71 7.97 8.87
CA THR A 67 -19.15 7.75 9.05
C THR A 67 -19.86 9.04 9.43
N GLY A 68 -19.37 9.79 10.42
CA GLY A 68 -19.97 11.07 10.83
C GLY A 68 -20.03 12.08 9.68
N LEU A 69 -18.95 12.19 8.90
CA LEU A 69 -18.93 13.01 7.69
C LEU A 69 -19.89 12.51 6.62
N SER A 70 -20.05 11.19 6.47
CA SER A 70 -21.02 10.61 5.53
C SER A 70 -22.45 10.99 5.88
N PHE A 71 -22.79 10.97 7.17
CA PHE A 71 -24.11 11.42 7.64
C PHE A 71 -24.32 12.92 7.42
N LEU A 72 -23.32 13.75 7.76
CA LEU A 72 -23.40 15.20 7.58
C LEU A 72 -23.56 15.58 6.10
N ILE A 73 -22.69 15.05 5.24
CA ILE A 73 -22.73 15.34 3.79
C ILE A 73 -24.00 14.74 3.18
N GLY A 74 -24.33 13.49 3.52
CA GLY A 74 -25.54 12.84 3.02
C GLY A 74 -26.81 13.63 3.35
N TRP A 75 -26.90 14.19 4.56
CA TRP A 75 -28.01 15.05 4.96
C TRP A 75 -28.00 16.41 4.25
N LEU A 76 -26.84 17.01 4.02
CA LEU A 76 -26.74 18.26 3.25
C LEU A 76 -27.22 18.07 1.80
N LEU A 77 -26.96 16.90 1.21
CA LEU A 77 -27.42 16.55 -0.14
C LEU A 77 -28.93 16.28 -0.20
N TYR A 78 -29.65 16.25 0.94
CA TYR A 78 -31.09 16.01 1.03
C TYR A 78 -31.95 17.01 0.29
N ASN A 79 -31.60 18.29 0.37
CA ASN A 79 -32.42 19.36 -0.20
C ASN A 79 -32.12 19.61 -1.69
N ASP A 80 -30.89 19.32 -2.14
CA ASP A 80 -30.40 19.83 -3.42
C ASP A 80 -30.19 18.75 -4.50
N VAL A 81 -30.10 17.45 -4.14
CA VAL A 81 -29.71 16.40 -5.10
C VAL A 81 -30.76 15.31 -5.22
N ASN A 82 -31.60 15.43 -6.24
CA ASN A 82 -32.55 14.40 -6.65
C ASN A 82 -31.90 13.43 -7.66
N LEU A 83 -31.00 12.57 -7.16
CA LEU A 83 -30.42 11.49 -7.95
C LEU A 83 -31.48 10.38 -8.13
N ASN A 84 -32.06 10.28 -9.33
CA ASN A 84 -32.97 9.21 -9.75
C ASN A 84 -34.34 9.12 -9.02
N GLY A 85 -34.93 10.22 -8.58
CA GLY A 85 -36.26 10.21 -7.95
C GLY A 85 -36.28 9.69 -6.52
N ILE A 86 -35.10 9.55 -5.91
CA ILE A 86 -34.89 9.06 -4.56
C ILE A 86 -34.58 10.26 -3.66
N ASN A 87 -35.50 10.61 -2.76
CA ASN A 87 -35.34 11.75 -1.86
C ASN A 87 -34.26 11.48 -0.79
N GLY A 88 -33.03 11.86 -1.13
CA GLY A 88 -32.21 12.79 -0.34
C GLY A 88 -31.67 12.41 1.03
N GLY A 89 -32.13 11.39 1.76
CA GLY A 89 -31.68 11.21 3.15
C GLY A 89 -30.63 10.13 3.30
N TRP A 90 -31.15 8.97 3.67
CA TRP A 90 -30.39 7.75 3.90
C TRP A 90 -29.59 7.29 2.68
N HIS A 91 -30.12 7.53 1.47
CA HIS A 91 -29.45 7.19 0.22
C HIS A 91 -28.18 8.03 0.00
N GLY A 92 -28.21 9.33 0.33
CA GLY A 92 -27.05 10.22 0.23
C GLY A 92 -25.93 9.77 1.17
N VAL A 93 -26.27 9.38 2.40
CA VAL A 93 -25.30 8.84 3.37
C VAL A 93 -24.62 7.57 2.84
N GLY A 94 -25.37 6.66 2.23
CA GLY A 94 -24.82 5.43 1.67
C GLY A 94 -23.82 5.67 0.55
N TRP A 95 -24.14 6.55 -0.39
CA TRP A 95 -23.22 6.91 -1.49
C TRP A 95 -21.96 7.62 -1.01
N VAL A 96 -22.09 8.52 -0.03
CA VAL A 96 -20.93 9.20 0.55
C VAL A 96 -20.07 8.22 1.33
N SER A 97 -20.66 7.32 2.13
CA SER A 97 -19.93 6.28 2.86
C SER A 97 -19.18 5.35 1.90
N LEU A 98 -19.81 4.95 0.79
CA LEU A 98 -19.16 4.18 -0.26
C LEU A 98 -17.97 4.92 -0.87
N SER A 99 -18.09 6.23 -1.08
CA SER A 99 -16.97 7.04 -1.61
C SER A 99 -15.77 7.05 -0.67
N PHE A 100 -15.98 7.16 0.64
CA PHE A 100 -14.91 7.05 1.64
C PHE A 100 -14.30 5.65 1.64
N LEU A 101 -15.13 4.59 1.58
CA LEU A 101 -14.63 3.22 1.50
C LEU A 101 -13.72 3.03 0.28
N ILE A 102 -14.14 3.51 -0.90
CA ILE A 102 -13.34 3.48 -2.12
C ILE A 102 -12.03 4.26 -1.92
N ALA A 103 -12.07 5.43 -1.29
CA ALA A 103 -10.88 6.23 -1.01
C ALA A 103 -9.88 5.49 -0.10
N PHE A 104 -10.35 4.79 0.95
CA PHE A 104 -9.48 3.99 1.82
C PHE A 104 -8.92 2.76 1.09
N VAL A 105 -9.72 2.08 0.26
CA VAL A 105 -9.23 0.97 -0.59
C VAL A 105 -8.16 1.47 -1.55
N PHE A 106 -8.36 2.64 -2.16
CA PHE A 106 -7.37 3.26 -3.03
C PHE A 106 -6.09 3.63 -2.27
N ALA A 107 -6.20 4.20 -1.06
CA ALA A 107 -5.05 4.47 -0.19
C ALA A 107 -4.26 3.19 0.14
N TYR A 108 -4.94 2.07 0.40
CA TYR A 108 -4.30 0.77 0.60
C TYR A 108 -3.52 0.30 -0.63
N MET A 109 -4.10 0.45 -1.83
CA MET A 109 -3.44 0.12 -3.09
C MET A 109 -2.21 0.99 -3.33
N VAL A 110 -2.31 2.30 -3.09
CA VAL A 110 -1.21 3.26 -3.22
C VAL A 110 -0.06 2.90 -2.28
N LEU A 111 -0.33 2.62 -1.00
CA LEU A 111 0.69 2.16 -0.04
C LEU A 111 1.36 0.85 -0.49
N SER A 112 0.56 -0.09 -1.03
CA SER A 112 1.09 -1.34 -1.57
C SER A 112 2.01 -1.12 -2.76
N TRP A 113 1.64 -0.19 -3.66
CA TRP A 113 2.45 0.18 -4.81
C TRP A 113 3.75 0.85 -4.41
N PHE A 114 3.72 1.81 -3.47
CA PHE A 114 4.93 2.46 -2.96
C PHE A 114 5.91 1.46 -2.36
N ARG A 115 5.43 0.51 -1.53
CA ARG A 115 6.25 -0.56 -0.97
C ARG A 115 6.91 -1.40 -2.06
N ASN A 116 6.12 -1.87 -3.03
CA ASN A 116 6.61 -2.73 -4.11
C ASN A 116 7.64 -2.02 -5.00
N ARG A 117 7.44 -0.71 -5.24
CA ARG A 117 8.39 0.11 -6.01
C ARG A 117 9.68 0.35 -5.24
N ALA A 118 9.59 0.59 -3.93
CA ALA A 118 10.76 0.74 -3.07
C ALA A 118 11.57 -0.57 -2.97
N ALA A 119 10.92 -1.72 -2.81
CA ALA A 119 11.60 -3.02 -2.80
C ALA A 119 12.32 -3.31 -4.12
N ALA A 120 11.68 -3.01 -5.27
CA ALA A 120 12.32 -3.18 -6.57
C ALA A 120 13.55 -2.28 -6.75
N LYS A 121 13.52 -1.06 -6.19
CA LYS A 121 14.67 -0.15 -6.20
C LYS A 121 15.77 -0.62 -5.25
N TYR A 122 15.41 -1.07 -4.05
CA TYR A 122 16.35 -1.56 -3.03
C TYR A 122 17.17 -2.73 -3.56
N PHE A 123 16.52 -3.73 -4.16
CA PHE A 123 17.22 -4.88 -4.75
C PHE A 123 17.73 -4.64 -6.17
N ASN A 124 17.57 -3.43 -6.73
CA ASN A 124 17.82 -3.09 -8.13
C ASN A 124 17.21 -4.08 -9.15
N HIS A 125 16.20 -4.86 -8.76
CA HIS A 125 15.71 -6.01 -9.52
C HIS A 125 14.18 -6.12 -9.49
N LYS A 126 13.54 -6.05 -10.66
CA LYS A 126 12.08 -5.98 -10.80
C LYS A 126 11.35 -7.24 -10.27
N ALA A 127 11.95 -8.42 -10.39
CA ALA A 127 11.31 -9.66 -9.92
C ALA A 127 11.25 -9.74 -8.38
N ARG A 128 12.06 -8.96 -7.68
CA ARG A 128 12.19 -9.00 -6.21
C ARG A 128 11.29 -7.99 -5.49
N ARG A 129 10.36 -7.36 -6.21
CA ARG A 129 9.38 -6.38 -5.69
C ARG A 129 8.51 -6.86 -4.52
N TYR A 130 8.44 -8.17 -4.27
CA TYR A 130 7.65 -8.77 -3.20
C TYR A 130 8.47 -9.24 -2.01
N GLN A 131 9.80 -9.22 -2.11
CA GLN A 131 10.70 -9.57 -1.01
C GLN A 131 10.73 -8.44 0.04
N TYR A 132 11.00 -8.82 1.29
CA TYR A 132 11.12 -7.87 2.38
C TYR A 132 12.53 -7.29 2.42
N THR A 133 12.63 -5.96 2.37
CA THR A 133 13.89 -5.22 2.50
C THR A 133 14.41 -5.18 3.94
N LEU A 134 13.60 -5.61 4.91
CA LEU A 134 13.90 -5.56 6.36
C LEU A 134 14.17 -4.14 6.90
N THR A 135 13.79 -3.10 6.14
CA THR A 135 13.98 -1.70 6.52
C THR A 135 12.89 -1.21 7.48
N GLU A 136 13.22 -0.23 8.32
CA GLU A 136 12.23 0.39 9.22
C GLU A 136 11.09 1.08 8.48
N TRP A 137 11.40 1.70 7.34
CA TRP A 137 10.40 2.36 6.50
C TRP A 137 9.37 1.37 5.95
N GLU A 138 9.82 0.19 5.50
CA GLU A 138 8.91 -0.87 5.06
C GLU A 138 8.00 -1.33 6.20
N ALA A 139 8.57 -1.50 7.40
CA ALA A 139 7.80 -1.87 8.60
C ALA A 139 6.69 -0.85 8.88
N LYS A 140 7.00 0.46 8.84
CA LYS A 140 6.03 1.55 9.01
C LYS A 140 4.90 1.48 7.96
N ILE A 141 5.23 1.24 6.69
CA ILE A 141 4.21 1.11 5.64
C ILE A 141 3.31 -0.08 5.88
N ILE A 142 3.86 -1.22 6.32
CA ILE A 142 3.04 -2.39 6.61
C ILE A 142 2.08 -2.11 7.77
N VAL A 143 2.51 -1.38 8.80
CA VAL A 143 1.64 -0.94 9.90
C VAL A 143 0.52 -0.04 9.37
N TRP A 144 0.83 0.97 8.55
CA TRP A 144 -0.19 1.83 7.94
C TRP A 144 -1.16 1.08 7.04
N LYS A 145 -0.68 0.13 6.24
CA LYS A 145 -1.54 -0.75 5.43
C LYS A 145 -2.52 -1.54 6.28
N LYS A 146 -2.09 -2.05 7.45
CA LYS A 146 -2.98 -2.75 8.39
C LYS A 146 -4.02 -1.79 8.97
N ILE A 147 -3.64 -0.57 9.36
CA ILE A 147 -4.57 0.43 9.90
C ILE A 147 -5.64 0.79 8.86
N VAL A 148 -5.22 1.09 7.62
CA VAL A 148 -6.13 1.39 6.51
C VAL A 148 -7.06 0.21 6.24
N PHE A 149 -6.53 -1.00 6.15
CA PHE A 149 -7.32 -2.21 5.94
C PHE A 149 -8.33 -2.44 7.06
N LEU A 150 -7.92 -2.30 8.33
CA LEU A 150 -8.81 -2.42 9.48
C LEU A 150 -9.88 -1.32 9.52
N THR A 151 -9.61 -0.14 8.96
CA THR A 151 -10.59 0.95 8.83
C THR A 151 -11.68 0.61 7.81
N CYS A 152 -11.33 -0.13 6.75
CA CYS A 152 -12.30 -0.55 5.74
C CYS A 152 -13.36 -1.50 6.33
N LEU A 153 -13.03 -2.34 7.32
CA LEU A 153 -13.98 -3.33 7.88
C LEU A 153 -15.25 -2.69 8.47
N PRO A 154 -15.18 -1.74 9.42
CA PRO A 154 -16.37 -1.05 9.92
C PRO A 154 -17.04 -0.20 8.84
N LEU A 155 -16.28 0.41 7.91
CA LEU A 155 -16.88 1.17 6.80
C LEU A 155 -17.67 0.30 5.84
N ILE A 156 -17.26 -0.94 5.60
CA ILE A 156 -18.05 -1.92 4.83
C ILE A 156 -19.38 -2.18 5.53
N LEU A 157 -19.37 -2.34 6.87
CA LEU A 157 -20.62 -2.54 7.63
C LEU A 157 -21.53 -1.32 7.52
N VAL A 158 -21.00 -0.11 7.75
CA VAL A 158 -21.79 1.14 7.64
C VAL A 158 -22.35 1.29 6.23
N THR A 159 -21.51 1.17 5.21
CA THR A 159 -21.90 1.28 3.80
C THR A 159 -22.96 0.24 3.45
N GLY A 160 -22.74 -1.02 3.83
CA GLY A 160 -23.65 -2.13 3.59
C GLY A 160 -25.01 -1.95 4.28
N LEU A 161 -25.04 -1.42 5.50
CA LEU A 161 -26.30 -1.09 6.19
C LEU A 161 -27.02 0.07 5.50
N THR A 162 -26.32 1.14 5.17
CA THR A 162 -26.93 2.33 4.54
C THR A 162 -27.41 2.10 3.11
N ILE A 163 -26.77 1.19 2.36
CA ILE A 163 -27.15 0.83 0.98
C ILE A 163 -28.08 -0.38 0.93
N GLY A 164 -27.93 -1.35 1.82
CA GLY A 164 -28.76 -2.56 1.86
C GLY A 164 -30.12 -2.36 2.53
N LEU A 165 -30.31 -1.26 3.26
CA LEU A 165 -31.62 -0.79 3.73
C LEU A 165 -32.37 0.05 2.67
N LEU A 166 -31.82 0.18 1.46
CA LEU A 166 -32.49 0.77 0.29
C LEU A 166 -33.34 -0.28 -0.43
#